data_AF-A0A2H9KYT9-F1
#
_entry.id   AF-A0A2H9KYT9-F1
#
_cell.length_a   1.000
_cell.length_b   1.000
_cell.length_c   1.000
_cell.angle_alpha   90.00
_cell.angle_beta   90.00
_cell.angle_gamma   90.00
#
_symmetry.space_group_name_H-M   'P 1'
#
loop_
_entity.id
_entity.type
_entity.pdbx_description
1 polymer ?
#
loop_
_entity_poly.entity_id
_entity_poly.type
_entity_poly.pdbx_seq_one_letter_code
_entity_poly.pdbx_strand_id
1 'polypeptide(L)' 'QLIGVMVSIDRQESTGDANTAGPSASEQIKNMLHCPLYSIAKMQDILPLLSPEQQELTKTYFAKWGSGEAKEWAKL' A
#
# COMPACT_ATOMS: atom_id res chain seq x y z
N GLN A 1 -9.49 24.89 6.35
CA GLN A 1 -8.33 24.23 5.70
C GLN A 1 -8.32 22.78 6.11
N LEU A 2 -8.19 21.84 5.17
CA LEU A 2 -8.01 20.42 5.50
C LEU A 2 -6.56 20.23 5.97
N ILE A 3 -6.38 19.63 7.15
CA ILE A 3 -5.05 19.46 7.77
C ILE A 3 -4.52 18.02 7.68
N GLY A 4 -5.36 17.07 7.28
CA GLY A 4 -4.98 15.67 7.13
C GLY A 4 -6.17 14.79 6.77
N VAL A 5 -5.88 13.60 6.24
CA VAL A 5 -6.85 12.54 5.97
C VAL A 5 -6.47 11.32 6.80
N MET A 6 -7.46 10.64 7.37
CA MET A 6 -7.26 9.37 8.05
C MET A 6 -8.11 8.29 7.37
N VAL A 7 -7.49 7.17 7.04
CA VAL A 7 -8.16 5.98 6.52
C VAL A 7 -7.99 4.81 7.49
N SER A 8 -8.88 3.83 7.41
CA SER A 8 -8.77 2.62 8.22
C SER A 8 -7.54 1.81 7.80
N ILE A 9 -7.49 1.40 6.54
CA ILE A 9 -6.42 0.55 6.01
C ILE A 9 -5.82 1.20 4.76
N ASP A 10 -4.51 1.40 4.78
CA ASP A 10 -3.75 1.64 3.56
C ASP A 10 -3.42 0.30 2.91
N ARG A 11 -4.03 0.05 1.75
CA ARG A 11 -3.85 -1.19 0.99
C ARG A 11 -2.45 -1.29 0.39
N GLN A 12 -1.72 -0.18 0.26
CA GLN A 12 -0.40 -0.09 -0.35
C GLN A 12 -0.31 -0.69 -1.77
N GLU A 13 -1.42 -0.71 -2.51
CA GLU A 13 -1.47 -1.15 -3.91
C GLU A 13 -1.14 0.01 -4.85
N SER A 14 -0.46 -0.29 -5.97
CA SER A 14 -0.32 0.63 -7.10
C SER A 14 -1.67 0.81 -7.78
N THR A 15 -1.93 2.00 -8.32
CA THR A 15 -3.09 2.19 -9.22
C THR A 15 -2.82 1.65 -10.62
N GLY A 16 -3.88 1.39 -11.39
CA GLY A 16 -3.77 0.88 -12.76
C GLY A 16 -3.66 -0.65 -12.84
N ASP A 17 -3.39 -1.14 -14.04
CA ASP A 17 -3.10 -2.56 -14.28
C ASP A 17 -1.57 -2.82 -14.27
N ALA A 18 -1.18 -4.07 -14.54
CA ALA A 18 0.23 -4.47 -14.50
C ALA A 18 1.13 -3.72 -15.50
N ASN A 19 0.55 -3.14 -16.55
CA ASN A 19 1.26 -2.40 -17.60
C ASN A 19 1.19 -0.88 -17.39
N THR A 20 0.30 -0.41 -16.51
CA THR A 20 0.01 1.01 -16.27
C THR A 20 0.18 1.39 -14.80
N ALA A 21 0.95 0.59 -14.05
CA ALA A 21 1.17 0.76 -12.62
C ALA A 21 1.61 2.20 -12.29
N GLY A 22 0.76 2.90 -11.55
CA GLY A 22 0.94 4.28 -11.12
C GLY A 22 1.12 4.40 -9.60
N PRO A 23 1.12 5.63 -9.06
CA PRO A 23 1.19 5.86 -7.62
C PRO A 23 0.03 5.16 -6.89
N SER A 24 0.23 4.81 -5.64
CA SER A 24 -0.82 4.32 -4.74
C SER A 24 -1.92 5.35 -4.50
N ALA A 25 -3.08 4.90 -4.03
CA ALA A 25 -4.16 5.80 -3.62
C ALA A 25 -3.69 6.80 -2.55
N SER A 26 -2.87 6.36 -1.60
CA SER A 26 -2.29 7.20 -0.55
C SER A 26 -1.40 8.30 -1.11
N GLU A 27 -0.55 7.97 -2.07
CA GLU A 27 0.31 8.95 -2.76
C GLU A 27 -0.51 9.94 -3.60
N GLN A 28 -1.54 9.46 -4.30
CA GLN A 28 -2.43 10.33 -5.08
C GLN A 28 -3.16 11.34 -4.19
N ILE A 29 -3.73 10.90 -3.06
CA ILE A 29 -4.42 11.77 -2.11
C ILE A 29 -3.46 12.80 -1.52
N LYS A 30 -2.26 12.38 -1.12
CA LYS A 30 -1.22 13.27 -0.59
C LYS A 30 -0.84 14.35 -1.61
N ASN A 31 -0.68 13.97 -2.87
CA ASN A 31 -0.32 14.89 -3.96
C ASN A 31 -1.47 15.84 -4.32
N MET A 32 -2.72 15.37 -4.28
CA MET A 32 -3.90 16.16 -4.65
C MET A 32 -4.32 17.15 -3.56
N LEU A 33 -4.30 16.72 -2.29
CA LEU A 33 -4.82 17.51 -1.17
C LEU A 33 -3.74 18.29 -0.42
N HIS A 34 -2.46 18.03 -0.73
CA HIS A 34 -1.30 18.66 -0.09
C HIS A 34 -1.34 18.58 1.45
N CYS A 35 -1.92 17.50 1.99
CA CYS A 35 -1.96 17.23 3.41
C CYS A 35 -1.48 15.80 3.71
N PRO A 36 -1.04 15.51 4.95
CA PRO A 36 -0.72 14.15 5.35
C PRO A 36 -1.91 13.21 5.20
N LEU A 37 -1.61 11.97 4.81
CA LEU A 37 -2.53 10.85 4.90
C LEU A 37 -2.02 9.89 5.97
N TYR A 38 -2.87 9.58 6.94
CA TYR A 38 -2.64 8.62 8.01
C TYR A 38 -3.48 7.38 7.76
N SER A 39 -2.97 6.23 8.17
CA SER A 39 -3.72 4.98 8.22
C SER A 39 -3.62 4.36 9.60
N ILE A 40 -4.71 3.71 10.05
CA ILE A 40 -4.69 2.94 11.30
C ILE A 40 -3.82 1.69 11.14
N ALA A 41 -3.89 1.06 9.97
CA ALA A 41 -3.03 -0.06 9.60
C ALA A 41 -2.62 0.03 8.12
N LYS A 42 -1.47 -0.56 7.81
CA LYS A 42 -1.01 -0.85 6.46
C LYS A 42 -1.04 -2.36 6.21
N MET A 43 -1.10 -2.79 4.94
CA MET A 43 -1.04 -4.22 4.60
C MET A 43 0.24 -4.91 5.07
N GLN A 44 1.37 -4.19 5.10
CA GLN A 44 2.62 -4.70 5.68
C GLN A 44 2.51 -5.05 7.17
N ASP A 45 1.66 -4.34 7.92
CA ASP A 45 1.49 -4.57 9.36
C ASP A 45 0.68 -5.84 9.64
N ILE A 46 -0.13 -6.26 8.67
CA ILE A 46 -0.94 -7.48 8.71
C ILE A 46 -0.09 -8.70 8.35
N LEU A 47 0.93 -8.54 7.49
CA LEU A 47 1.74 -9.64 6.97
C LEU A 47 2.29 -10.59 8.06
N PRO A 48 2.89 -10.11 9.18
CA PRO A 48 3.44 -11.00 10.20
C PRO A 48 2.38 -11.81 10.97
N LEU A 49 1.11 -11.44 10.88
CA LEU A 49 -0.01 -12.12 11.55
C LEU A 49 -0.56 -13.30 10.72
N LEU A 50 -0.14 -13.42 9.46
CA LEU A 50 -0.59 -14.47 8.55
C LEU A 50 0.21 -15.75 8.72
N SER A 51 -0.35 -16.89 8.28
CA SER A 51 0.41 -18.13 8.19
C SER A 51 1.55 -18.00 7.16
N PRO A 52 2.62 -18.81 7.24
CA PRO A 52 3.72 -18.73 6.28
C PRO A 52 3.28 -18.83 4.81
N GLU A 53 2.33 -19.72 4.50
CA GLU A 53 1.76 -19.86 3.15
C GLU A 53 1.05 -18.58 2.69
N GLN A 54 0.25 -17.96 3.57
CA GLN A 54 -0.43 -16.71 3.29
C GLN A 54 0.53 -15.54 3.14
N GLN A 55 1.64 -15.53 3.89
CA GLN A 55 2.69 -14.54 3.74
C GLN A 55 3.31 -14.62 2.35
N GLU A 56 3.68 -15.81 1.87
CA GLU A 56 4.25 -15.99 0.53
C GLU A 56 3.30 -15.60 -0.59
N LEU A 57 2.00 -15.97 -0.47
CA LEU A 57 0.98 -15.53 -1.41
C LEU A 57 0.83 -14.00 -1.43
N THR A 58 0.88 -13.39 -0.25
CA THR A 58 0.77 -11.93 -0.09
C THR A 58 1.99 -11.23 -0.69
N LYS A 59 3.22 -11.69 -0.40
CA LYS A 59 4.44 -11.18 -1.02
C LYS A 59 4.39 -11.29 -2.54
N THR A 60 3.93 -12.43 -3.08
CA THR A 60 3.75 -12.62 -4.53
C THR A 60 2.76 -11.61 -5.12
N TYR A 61 1.63 -11.37 -4.44
CA TYR A 61 0.66 -10.37 -4.84
C TYR A 61 1.28 -8.97 -4.88
N PHE A 62 1.99 -8.56 -3.82
CA PHE A 62 2.57 -7.22 -3.70
C PHE A 62 3.81 -7.01 -4.59
N ALA A 63 4.53 -8.06 -4.96
CA ALA A 63 5.58 -7.98 -5.98
C ALA A 63 5.00 -7.51 -7.34
N LYS A 64 3.77 -7.91 -7.66
CA LYS A 64 3.08 -7.50 -8.89
C LYS A 64 2.32 -6.18 -8.73
N TRP A 65 1.52 -6.07 -7.68
CA TRP A 65 0.49 -5.03 -7.52
C TRP A 65 0.81 -3.99 -6.44
N GLY A 66 1.89 -4.16 -5.69
CA GLY A 66 2.27 -3.24 -4.64
C GLY A 66 2.70 -1.88 -5.18
N SER A 67 2.51 -0.85 -4.35
CA SER A 67 3.18 0.45 -4.45
C SER A 67 4.72 0.29 -4.42
N GLY A 68 5.46 1.36 -4.68
CA GLY A 68 6.93 1.33 -4.59
C GLY A 68 7.42 0.81 -3.23
N GLU A 69 6.91 1.37 -2.12
CA GLU A 69 7.20 0.88 -0.76
C GLU A 69 6.84 -0.60 -0.60
N ALA A 70 5.67 -1.02 -1.11
CA ALA A 70 5.21 -2.39 -0.95
C ALA A 70 5.98 -3.43 -1.75
N LYS A 71 6.47 -3.05 -2.93
CA LYS A 71 7.36 -3.91 -3.71
C LYS A 71 8.71 -4.13 -3.03
N GLU A 72 9.18 -3.20 -2.21
CA GLU A 72 10.44 -3.39 -1.49
C GLU A 72 10.30 -4.37 -0.32
N TRP A 73 9.28 -4.23 0.53
CA TRP A 73 9.11 -5.19 1.62
C TRP A 73 8.63 -6.57 1.14
N ALA A 74 7.99 -6.67 -0.04
CA ALA A 74 7.65 -7.96 -0.63
C ALA A 74 8.87 -8.80 -1.05
N LYS A 75 10.06 -8.18 -1.17
CA LYS A 75 11.33 -8.85 -1.47
C LYS A 75 12.09 -9.34 -0.23
N LEU A 76 11.74 -8.82 0.96
CA LEU A 76 12.34 -9.18 2.25
C LEU A 76 11.77 -10.51 2.76
#